data_AF-A0A4P5S1H2-F1
#
_entry.id   AF-A0A4P5S1H2-F1
#
_cell.length_a   1.000
_cell.length_b   1.000
_cell.length_c   1.000
_cell.angle_alpha   90.00
_cell.angle_beta   90.00
_cell.angle_gamma   90.00
#
_symmetry.space_group_name_H-M   'P 1'
#
loop_
_entity.id
_entity.type
_entity.pdbx_description
1 polymer ?
#
loop_
_entity_poly.entity_id
_entity_poly.type
_entity_poly.pdbx_seq_one_letter_code
_entity_poly.pdbx_strand_id
1 'polypeptide(L)'
;MLQRDREGITTTQEVEPPQSPVDDCFIKPQGDVTLTVNEQRLTLTSDCSHWVIFDKPENATCIEPQSGPPNASNDSPFVLIAGETFRRWFDIEVASDR
;
A
#
# COMPACT_ATOMS: atom_id res chain seq x y z
N MET A 1 7.25 -8.33 0.90
CA MET A 1 6.28 -7.70 1.82
C MET A 1 6.88 -7.64 3.22
N LEU A 2 6.24 -6.93 4.16
CA LEU A 2 6.56 -7.00 5.57
C LEU A 2 5.77 -8.14 6.24
N GLN A 3 6.45 -8.97 7.02
CA GLN A 3 5.81 -10.07 7.76
C GLN A 3 4.82 -9.51 8.79
N ARG A 4 3.65 -10.13 8.94
CA ARG A 4 2.72 -9.83 10.04
C ARG A 4 2.94 -10.76 11.23
N ASP A 5 2.76 -10.23 12.43
CA ASP A 5 2.63 -11.03 13.65
C ASP A 5 1.23 -11.65 13.77
N ARG A 6 1.00 -12.38 14.87
CA ARG A 6 -0.26 -13.07 15.13
C ARG A 6 -1.46 -12.15 15.34
N GLU A 7 -1.22 -10.87 15.63
CA GLU A 7 -2.26 -9.85 15.81
C GLU A 7 -2.52 -9.09 14.49
N GLY A 8 -1.80 -9.44 13.42
CA GLY A 8 -1.91 -8.80 12.10
C GLY A 8 -1.07 -7.54 11.96
N ILE A 9 -0.19 -7.22 12.91
CA ILE A 9 0.68 -6.05 12.85
C ILE A 9 1.95 -6.39 12.09
N THR A 10 2.39 -5.51 11.19
CA THR A 10 3.62 -5.72 10.42
C THR A 10 4.85 -5.57 11.32
N THR A 11 5.80 -6.48 11.17
CA THR A 11 7.16 -6.37 11.70
C THR A 11 8.06 -5.66 10.69
N THR A 12 9.33 -5.45 11.04
CA THR A 12 10.35 -4.92 10.12
C THR A 12 10.96 -6.00 9.22
N GLN A 13 10.57 -7.27 9.38
CA GLN A 13 11.13 -8.38 8.61
C GLN A 13 10.53 -8.43 7.21
N GLU A 14 11.39 -8.38 6.19
CA GLU A 14 11.02 -8.62 4.81
C GLU A 14 10.87 -10.12 4.52
N VAL A 15 9.77 -10.48 3.87
CA VAL A 15 9.48 -11.85 3.42
C VAL A 15 8.88 -11.83 2.01
N GLU A 16 8.95 -12.96 1.32
CA GLU A 16 8.31 -13.14 0.01
C GLU A 16 6.79 -12.94 0.12
N PRO A 17 6.14 -12.25 -0.83
CA PRO A 17 4.69 -12.12 -0.84
C PRO A 17 3.98 -13.48 -0.96
N PRO A 18 2.82 -13.66 -0.29
CA PRO A 18 1.96 -14.82 -0.50
C PRO A 18 1.30 -14.77 -1.89
N GLN A 19 0.75 -15.89 -2.33
CA GLN A 19 0.08 -15.97 -3.63
C GLN A 19 -1.31 -15.32 -3.66
N SER A 20 -2.14 -15.54 -2.62
CA SER A 20 -3.50 -14.98 -2.42
C SER A 20 -4.21 -15.76 -1.29
N PRO A 21 -5.23 -15.21 -0.60
CA PRO A 21 -5.60 -13.79 -0.57
C PRO A 21 -4.58 -12.99 0.25
N VAL A 22 -4.48 -11.69 -0.01
CA VAL A 22 -3.51 -10.81 0.65
C VAL A 22 -4.18 -9.79 1.56
N ASP A 23 -3.48 -9.40 2.61
CA ASP A 23 -3.86 -8.35 3.57
C ASP A 23 -2.57 -7.82 4.17
N ASP A 24 -1.65 -7.42 3.31
CA ASP A 24 -0.23 -7.34 3.62
C ASP A 24 0.37 -6.02 3.14
N CYS A 25 1.39 -5.54 3.86
CA CYS A 25 2.12 -4.34 3.51
C CYS A 25 3.28 -4.68 2.56
N PHE A 26 3.20 -4.19 1.34
CA PHE A 26 4.24 -4.26 0.32
C PHE A 26 5.15 -3.03 0.40
N ILE A 27 6.41 -3.23 0.02
CA ILE A 27 7.47 -2.23 0.02
C ILE A 27 8.26 -2.35 -1.27
N LYS A 28 9.13 -1.38 -1.55
CA LYS A 28 10.03 -1.37 -2.73
C LYS A 28 9.25 -1.55 -4.05
N PRO A 29 8.27 -0.66 -4.34
CA PRO A 29 7.55 -0.72 -5.60
C PRO A 29 8.55 -0.65 -6.76
N GLN A 30 8.43 -1.59 -7.71
CA GLN A 30 9.31 -1.66 -8.89
C GLN A 30 8.80 -0.79 -10.06
N GLY A 31 7.62 -0.22 -9.90
CA GLY A 31 6.92 0.64 -10.84
C GLY A 31 5.53 0.98 -10.30
N ASP A 32 4.70 1.57 -11.15
CA ASP A 32 3.32 1.92 -10.80
C ASP A 32 2.48 0.68 -10.50
N VAL A 33 1.52 0.81 -9.59
CA VAL A 33 0.58 -0.28 -9.32
C VAL A 33 -0.50 -0.27 -10.40
N THR A 34 -0.67 -1.39 -11.10
CA THR A 34 -1.70 -1.51 -12.15
C THR A 34 -2.69 -2.60 -11.81
N LEU A 35 -3.98 -2.35 -12.03
CA LEU A 35 -5.03 -3.37 -11.94
C LEU A 35 -6.00 -3.27 -13.12
N THR A 36 -6.61 -4.39 -13.47
CA THR A 36 -7.67 -4.45 -14.48
C THR A 36 -8.97 -4.80 -13.77
N VAL A 37 -9.98 -3.94 -13.90
CA VAL A 37 -11.32 -4.12 -13.31
C VAL A 37 -12.34 -4.00 -14.42
N ASN A 38 -13.11 -5.05 -14.69
CA ASN A 38 -14.12 -5.06 -15.77
C ASN A 38 -13.55 -4.54 -17.11
N GLU A 39 -12.44 -5.10 -17.57
CA GLU A 39 -11.72 -4.70 -18.80
C GLU A 39 -11.07 -3.31 -18.77
N GLN A 40 -11.35 -2.50 -17.75
CA GLN A 40 -10.75 -1.20 -17.55
C GLN A 40 -9.40 -1.32 -16.83
N ARG A 41 -8.33 -0.83 -17.45
CA ARG A 41 -7.03 -0.69 -16.78
C ARG A 41 -7.00 0.56 -15.91
N LEU A 42 -6.53 0.40 -14.68
CA LEU A 42 -6.22 1.46 -13.74
C LEU A 42 -4.71 1.50 -13.48
N THR A 43 -4.15 2.70 -13.40
CA THR A 43 -2.77 2.95 -12.95
C THR A 43 -2.83 3.80 -11.69
N LEU A 44 -2.20 3.30 -10.63
CA LEU A 44 -2.20 3.88 -9.29
C LEU A 44 -0.78 4.33 -8.98
N THR A 45 -0.64 5.62 -8.64
CA THR A 45 0.65 6.25 -8.39
C THR A 45 0.60 7.06 -7.11
N SER A 46 1.69 7.05 -6.33
CA SER A 46 1.80 7.79 -5.07
C SER A 46 3.26 8.06 -4.74
N ASP A 47 3.56 9.09 -3.94
CA ASP A 47 4.87 9.27 -3.30
C ASP A 47 5.06 8.42 -2.03
N CYS A 48 4.08 7.59 -1.67
CA CYS A 48 4.17 6.64 -0.58
C CYS A 48 5.09 5.45 -0.93
N SER A 49 5.92 5.07 0.04
CA SER A 49 6.86 3.94 -0.09
C SER A 49 6.27 2.58 0.32
N HIS A 50 5.13 2.58 1.00
CA HIS A 50 4.44 1.41 1.51
C HIS A 50 3.06 1.30 0.86
N TRP A 51 2.64 0.09 0.53
CA TRP A 51 1.35 -0.18 -0.09
C TRP A 51 0.70 -1.37 0.59
N VAL A 52 -0.47 -1.18 1.20
CA VAL A 52 -1.26 -2.30 1.71
C VAL A 52 -2.19 -2.77 0.58
N ILE A 53 -2.18 -4.07 0.31
CA ILE A 53 -3.15 -4.71 -0.57
C ILE A 53 -4.00 -5.62 0.28
N PHE A 54 -5.32 -5.39 0.23
CA PHE A 54 -6.31 -6.18 0.94
C PHE A 54 -7.31 -6.77 -0.06
N ASP A 55 -7.29 -8.09 -0.21
CA ASP A 55 -8.02 -8.84 -1.25
C ASP A 55 -8.80 -10.02 -0.66
N LYS A 56 -9.34 -9.86 0.56
CA LYS A 56 -10.15 -10.90 1.21
C LYS A 56 -11.62 -10.94 0.76
N PRO A 57 -12.30 -9.80 0.53
CA PRO A 57 -13.68 -9.82 0.02
C PRO A 57 -13.73 -10.35 -1.42
N GLU A 58 -14.74 -11.16 -1.74
CA GLU A 58 -14.88 -11.76 -3.07
C GLU A 58 -15.11 -10.73 -4.20
N ASN A 59 -15.72 -9.58 -3.86
CA ASN A 59 -16.18 -8.59 -4.81
C ASN A 59 -15.48 -7.23 -4.69
N ALA A 60 -14.38 -7.14 -3.91
CA ALA A 60 -13.66 -5.90 -3.71
C ALA A 60 -12.20 -6.14 -3.33
N THR A 61 -11.33 -5.25 -3.80
CA THR A 61 -9.93 -5.19 -3.42
C THR A 61 -9.60 -3.75 -2.99
N CYS A 62 -8.72 -3.60 -1.99
CA CYS A 62 -8.20 -2.30 -1.58
C CYS A 62 -6.71 -2.23 -1.92
N ILE A 63 -6.31 -1.13 -2.55
CA ILE A 63 -4.92 -0.79 -2.85
C ILE A 63 -4.61 0.53 -2.16
N GLU A 64 -3.78 0.49 -1.12
CA GLU A 64 -3.68 1.58 -0.15
C GLU A 64 -2.23 2.08 -0.05
N PRO A 65 -1.88 3.22 -0.66
CA PRO A 65 -0.59 3.85 -0.41
C PRO A 65 -0.53 4.43 1.02
N GLN A 66 0.50 4.06 1.77
CA GLN A 66 0.71 4.49 3.15
C GLN A 66 2.06 5.21 3.31
N SER A 67 2.07 6.29 4.10
CA SER A 67 3.27 7.11 4.35
C SER A 67 4.39 6.39 5.12
N GLY A 68 4.08 5.22 5.68
CA GLY A 68 4.95 4.32 6.41
C GLY A 68 4.23 2.97 6.60
N PRO A 69 4.88 1.95 7.18
CA PRO A 69 4.24 0.67 7.43
C PRO A 69 3.20 0.78 8.56
N PRO A 70 2.28 -0.18 8.68
CA PRO A 70 1.53 -0.36 9.91
C PRO A 70 2.47 -0.38 11.13
N ASN A 71 2.04 0.19 12.25
CA ASN A 71 2.82 0.31 13.50
C ASN A 71 4.07 1.23 13.44
N ALA A 72 4.33 1.96 12.35
CA ALA A 72 5.48 2.88 12.29
C ALA A 72 5.48 3.94 13.42
N SER A 73 4.33 4.31 13.97
CA SER A 73 4.27 5.24 15.11
C SER A 73 4.98 4.72 16.36
N ASN A 74 5.07 3.40 16.53
CA ASN A 74 5.76 2.77 17.64
C ASN A 74 7.20 2.40 17.29
N ASP A 75 7.44 1.93 16.05
CA ASP A 75 8.74 1.39 15.66
C ASP A 75 9.73 2.45 15.16
N SER A 76 9.24 3.45 14.41
CA SER A 76 10.05 4.52 13.83
C SER A 76 9.16 5.73 13.48
N PRO A 77 8.72 6.49 14.50
CA PRO A 77 7.75 7.54 14.30
C PRO A 77 8.30 8.68 13.43
N PHE A 78 7.51 9.08 12.43
CA PHE A 78 7.66 10.39 11.81
C PHE A 78 7.01 11.44 12.72
N VAL A 79 7.78 12.42 13.18
CA VAL A 79 7.29 13.49 14.06
C VAL A 79 7.06 14.75 13.24
N LEU A 80 5.85 15.29 13.28
CA LEU A 80 5.51 16.58 12.70
C LEU A 80 5.59 17.67 13.77
N ILE A 81 6.44 18.67 13.57
CA ILE A 81 6.60 19.76 14.53
C ILE A 81 5.51 20.82 14.34
N ALA A 82 5.17 21.54 15.41
CA ALA A 82 4.16 22.59 15.36
C ALA A 82 4.49 23.63 14.27
N GLY A 83 3.54 23.84 13.35
CA GLY A 83 3.69 24.74 12.21
C GLY A 83 4.21 24.08 10.93
N GLU A 84 4.65 22.81 10.98
CA GLU A 84 5.04 22.05 9.80
C GLU A 84 3.83 21.47 9.07
N THR A 85 4.03 21.07 7.81
CA THR A 85 3.04 20.38 6.98
C THR A 85 3.61 19.05 6.51
N PHE A 86 2.80 18.00 6.65
CA PHE A 86 3.07 16.71 6.05
C PHE A 86 2.07 16.47 4.92
N ARG A 87 2.57 16.12 3.72
CA ARG A 87 1.74 15.83 2.55
C ARG A 87 2.24 14.57 1.86
N ARG A 88 1.27 13.78 1.39
CA ARG A 88 1.42 12.72 0.39
C ARG A 88 0.40 12.94 -0.71
N TRP A 89 0.60 12.32 -1.85
CA TRP A 89 -0.35 12.33 -2.95
C TRP A 89 -0.62 10.91 -3.42
N PHE A 90 -1.81 10.70 -3.98
CA PHE A 90 -2.24 9.44 -4.56
C PHE A 90 -3.15 9.76 -5.73
N ASP A 91 -2.76 9.30 -6.92
CA ASP A 91 -3.52 9.46 -8.15
C ASP A 91 -4.00 8.10 -8.65
N ILE A 92 -5.22 8.11 -9.21
CA ILE A 92 -5.83 6.95 -9.86
C ILE A 92 -6.18 7.38 -11.29
N GLU A 93 -5.51 6.78 -12.25
CA GLU A 93 -5.74 7.03 -13.67
C GLU A 93 -6.50 5.86 -14.28
N VAL A 94 -7.56 6.17 -15.02
CA VAL A 94 -8.35 5.22 -15.79
C VAL A 94 -7.89 5.29 -17.24
N ALA A 95 -7.41 4.18 -17.81
CA ALA A 95 -7.00 4.15 -19.21
C ALA A 95 -8.19 4.49 -20.13
N SER A 96 -8.15 5.64 -20.81
CA SER A 96 -9.18 5.96 -21.80
C SER A 96 -8.94 5.16 -23.08
N ASP A 97 -9.95 4.41 -23.54
CA ASP A 97 -9.97 3.88 -24.90
C ASP A 97 -9.82 5.05 -25.89
N ARG A 98 -8.70 5.09 -26.61
CA ARG A 98 -8.52 5.94 -27.78
C ARG A 98 -8.78 5.14 -29.04
#